data_AF-A0A453R7W2-F1
#
_entry.id   AF-A0A453R7W2-F1
#
_cell.length_a   1.000
_cell.length_b   1.000
_cell.length_c   1.000
_cell.angle_alpha   90.00
_cell.angle_beta   90.00
_cell.angle_gamma   90.00
#
_symmetry.space_group_name_H-M   'P 1'
#
loop_
_entity.id
_entity.type
_entity.pdbx_description
1 polymer ?
#
loop_
_entity_poly.entity_id
_entity_poly.type
_entity_poly.pdbx_seq_one_letter_code
_entity_poly.pdbx_strand_id
1 'polypeptide(L)' 'MAAVEGEKKMITLKSSDGQEFDVEEAVAMESQTIRHMIEDDCADNDIPLPNVDSKILSKVIEYCKKHVQASPKPA' A
#
# COMPACT_ATOMS: atom_id res chain seq x y z
N MET A 1 16.07 19.08 13.32
CA MET A 1 16.88 17.99 12.73
C MET A 1 16.24 16.66 13.11
N ALA A 2 16.44 15.64 12.29
CA ALA A 2 15.72 14.37 12.21
C ALA A 2 14.39 14.46 11.45
N ALA A 3 14.49 14.58 10.12
CA ALA A 3 13.62 13.79 9.27
C ALA A 3 13.83 12.35 9.75
N VAL A 4 12.83 11.78 10.40
CA VAL A 4 12.81 10.34 10.58
C VAL A 4 12.71 9.80 9.17
N GLU A 5 13.84 9.29 8.69
CA GLU A 5 13.93 8.46 7.52
C GLU A 5 12.90 7.35 7.74
N GLY A 6 11.72 7.55 7.13
CA GLY A 6 10.56 6.71 7.38
C GLY A 6 10.98 5.29 7.11
N GLU A 7 10.89 4.44 8.13
CA GLU A 7 11.06 3.01 7.97
C GLU A 7 10.18 2.60 6.79
N LYS A 8 10.80 2.27 5.65
CA LYS A 8 10.09 1.83 4.46
C LYS A 8 9.57 0.43 4.72
N LYS A 9 8.54 0.33 5.55
CA LYS A 9 7.79 -0.90 5.71
C LYS A 9 7.22 -1.23 4.35
N MET A 10 7.62 -2.39 3.82
CA MET A 10 7.04 -2.92 2.60
C MET A 10 5.91 -3.84 3.00
N ILE A 11 4.79 -3.69 2.32
CA ILE A 11 3.66 -4.60 2.42
C ILE A 11 3.51 -5.37 1.13
N THR A 12 3.04 -6.59 1.23
CA THR A 12 2.81 -7.48 0.09
C THR A 12 1.32 -7.49 -0.21
N LEU A 13 0.94 -7.02 -1.40
CA LEU A 13 -0.43 -7.07 -1.87
C LEU A 13 -0.62 -8.29 -2.77
N LYS A 14 -1.51 -9.19 -2.40
CA LYS A 14 -1.78 -10.40 -3.17
C LYS A 14 -3.06 -10.26 -3.97
N SER A 15 -2.94 -10.27 -5.29
CA SER A 15 -4.08 -10.22 -6.22
C SER A 15 -4.92 -11.50 -6.20
N SER A 16 -6.13 -11.42 -6.76
CA SER A 16 -7.04 -12.57 -6.94
C SER A 16 -6.43 -13.68 -7.80
N ASP A 17 -5.51 -13.33 -8.70
CA ASP A 17 -4.80 -14.27 -9.58
C ASP A 17 -3.61 -14.96 -8.88
N GLY A 18 -3.37 -14.64 -7.61
CA GLY A 18 -2.25 -15.16 -6.83
C GLY A 18 -0.91 -14.47 -7.10
N GLN A 19 -0.90 -13.36 -7.86
CA GLN A 19 0.31 -12.54 -8.00
C GLN A 19 0.49 -11.61 -6.80
N GLU A 20 1.73 -11.46 -6.37
CA GLU A 20 2.14 -10.69 -5.20
C GLU A 20 2.86 -9.41 -5.64
N PHE A 21 2.57 -8.30 -4.96
CA PHE A 21 3.10 -6.98 -5.29
C PHE A 21 3.63 -6.29 -4.03
N ASP A 22 4.96 -6.12 -3.97
CA ASP A 22 5.61 -5.35 -2.92
C ASP A 22 5.44 -3.85 -3.12
N VAL A 23 4.85 -3.18 -2.14
CA VAL A 23 4.68 -1.73 -2.14
C VAL A 23 5.01 -1.13 -0.79
N GLU A 24 5.43 0.13 -0.80
CA GLU A 24 5.69 0.87 0.45
C GLU A 24 4.37 1.03 1.22
N GLU A 25 4.41 0.82 2.53
CA GLU A 25 3.30 1.00 3.47
C GLU A 25 2.66 2.38 3.29
N ALA A 26 3.47 3.43 3.10
CA ALA A 26 2.97 4.79 2.84
C ALA A 26 2.11 4.89 1.55
N VAL A 27 2.47 4.14 0.51
CA VAL A 27 1.72 4.05 -0.75
C VAL A 27 0.45 3.24 -0.55
N ALA A 28 0.55 2.15 0.20
CA ALA A 28 -0.59 1.32 0.55
C ALA A 28 -1.63 2.05 1.43
N MET A 29 -1.15 2.86 2.38
CA MET A 29 -1.98 3.64 3.31
C MET A 29 -2.78 4.75 2.62
N GLU A 30 -2.42 5.16 1.40
CA GLU A 30 -3.23 6.05 0.56
C GLU A 30 -4.59 5.39 0.23
N SER A 31 -4.61 4.06 0.10
CA SER A 31 -5.86 3.31 -0.03
C SER A 31 -6.45 3.03 1.34
N GLN A 32 -7.59 3.66 1.64
CA GLN A 32 -8.29 3.46 2.92
C GLN A 32 -8.64 1.98 3.17
N THR A 33 -8.94 1.21 2.14
CA THR A 33 -9.25 -0.22 2.29
C THR A 33 -8.02 -1.00 2.76
N ILE A 34 -6.86 -0.73 2.13
CA ILE A 34 -5.60 -1.40 2.47
C ILE A 34 -5.11 -0.93 3.84
N ARG A 35 -5.24 0.36 4.13
CA ARG A 35 -4.95 0.94 5.44
C ARG A 35 -5.72 0.23 6.57
N HIS A 36 -7.03 0.08 6.44
CA HIS A 36 -7.82 -0.63 7.46
C HIS A 36 -7.37 -2.08 7.59
N MET A 37 -6.98 -2.75 6.50
CA MET A 37 -6.43 -4.11 6.58
C MET A 37 -5.10 -4.16 7.33
N ILE A 38 -4.21 -3.18 7.17
CA ILE A 38 -2.94 -3.09 7.93
C ILE A 38 -3.21 -2.81 9.43
N GLU A 39 -4.16 -1.92 9.73
CA GLU A 39 -4.48 -1.55 11.11
C GLU A 39 -5.19 -2.68 11.87
N ASP A 40 -6.01 -3.49 11.18
CA ASP A 40 -6.75 -4.62 11.76
C ASP A 40 -5.89 -5.91 11.79
N ASP A 41 -5.10 -6.16 10.74
CA ASP A 41 -4.24 -7.33 10.57
C ASP A 41 -2.79 -7.01 10.97
N CYS A 42 -2.59 -6.88 12.29
CA CYS A 42 -1.38 -6.31 12.90
C CYS A 42 -0.09 -7.17 12.74
N ALA A 43 -0.13 -8.33 12.08
CA ALA A 43 0.93 -9.34 12.19
C ALA A 43 1.76 -9.58 10.93
N ASP A 44 1.17 -9.59 9.72
CA ASP A 44 1.85 -10.26 8.59
C ASP A 44 2.14 -9.40 7.36
N ASN A 45 1.71 -8.13 7.29
CA ASN A 45 1.94 -7.21 6.15
C ASN A 45 1.54 -7.78 4.77
N ASP A 46 0.89 -8.96 4.71
CA ASP A 46 0.39 -9.62 3.52
C ASP A 46 -1.11 -9.40 3.44
N ILE A 47 -1.54 -8.67 2.42
CA ILE A 47 -2.93 -8.24 2.27
C ILE A 47 -3.51 -8.92 1.04
N PRO A 48 -4.32 -9.97 1.23
CA PRO A 48 -5.01 -10.62 0.13
C PRO A 48 -6.16 -9.76 -0.40
N LEU A 49 -6.12 -9.48 -1.68
CA LEU A 49 -7.13 -8.75 -2.45
C LEU A 49 -7.82 -9.71 -3.44
N PRO A 50 -8.72 -10.60 -2.97
CA PRO A 50 -9.35 -11.64 -3.79
C PRO A 50 -10.30 -11.11 -4.87
N ASN A 51 -10.60 -9.81 -4.86
CA ASN A 51 -11.46 -9.15 -5.84
C ASN A 51 -10.68 -8.27 -6.82
N VAL A 52 -9.35 -8.19 -6.71
CA VAL A 52 -8.52 -7.30 -7.53
C VAL A 52 -7.56 -8.13 -8.36
N ASP A 53 -7.72 -8.07 -9.68
CA ASP A 53 -6.80 -8.68 -10.64
C ASP A 53 -5.44 -7.98 -10.61
N SER A 54 -4.39 -8.75 -10.86
CA SER A 54 -3.00 -8.27 -10.96
C SER A 54 -2.82 -7.00 -11.81
N LYS A 55 -3.51 -6.90 -12.96
CA LYS A 55 -3.44 -5.73 -13.86
C LYS A 55 -4.06 -4.48 -13.24
N ILE A 56 -5.15 -4.67 -12.48
CA ILE A 56 -5.82 -3.58 -11.77
C ILE A 56 -4.96 -3.15 -10.58
N LEU A 57 -4.43 -4.11 -9.82
CA LEU A 57 -3.57 -3.86 -8.68
C LEU A 57 -2.34 -3.03 -9.09
N SER A 58 -1.67 -3.38 -10.19
CA SER A 58 -0.56 -2.59 -10.73
C SER A 58 -0.93 -1.12 -11.00
N LYS A 59 -2.11 -0.87 -11.58
CA LYS A 59 -2.61 0.50 -11.82
C LYS A 59 -2.94 1.23 -10.52
N VAL A 60 -3.53 0.55 -9.55
CA VAL A 60 -3.83 1.11 -8.22
C VAL A 60 -2.54 1.53 -7.53
N ILE A 61 -1.51 0.67 -7.57
CA ILE A 61 -0.20 0.98 -7.00
C ILE A 61 0.42 2.21 -7.67
N GLU A 62 0.38 2.30 -8.99
CA GLU A 62 0.87 3.48 -9.71
C GLU A 62 0.11 4.76 -9.31
N TYR A 63 -1.22 4.65 -9.18
CA TYR A 63 -2.08 5.75 -8.74
C TYR A 63 -1.72 6.20 -7.32
N CYS A 64 -1.63 5.27 -6.36
CA CYS A 64 -1.24 5.55 -4.99
C CYS A 64 0.16 6.18 -4.93
N LYS A 65 1.13 5.70 -5.73
CA LYS A 65 2.48 6.29 -5.80
C LYS A 65 2.47 7.74 -6.28
N LYS A 66 1.60 8.07 -7.25
CA LYS A 66 1.43 9.44 -7.74
C LYS A 66 0.75 10.33 -6.70
N HIS A 67 -0.24 9.81 -5.99
CA HIS A 67 -0.99 10.57 -4.99
C HIS A 67 -0.23 10.80 -3.68
N VAL A 68 0.59 9.85 -3.22
CA VAL A 68 1.52 10.09 -2.10
C VAL A 68 2.46 11.26 -2.39
N GLN A 69 2.89 11.42 -3.65
CA GLN A 69 3.74 12.55 -4.07
C GLN A 69 2.96 13.85 -4.27
N ALA A 70 1.68 13.76 -4.67
CA ALA A 70 0.82 14.90 -4.95
C ALA A 70 0.11 15.46 -3.71
N SER A 71 0.06 14.70 -2.61
CA SER A 71 -0.48 15.11 -1.32
C SER A 71 0.65 15.56 -0.39
N PRO A 72 1.16 16.81 -0.48
CA PRO A 72 1.94 17.37 0.60
C PRO A 72 1.03 17.40 1.83
N LYS A 73 1.43 16.64 2.86
CA LYS A 73 0.84 16.61 4.20
C LYS A 73 0.32 18.02 4.57
N PRO A 74 -1.00 18.27 4.74
CA PRO A 74 -1.43 19.55 5.28
C PRO A 74 -0.85 19.68 6.69
N ALA A 75 -0.31 20.88 6.95
CA ALA A 75 0.40 21.26 8.16
C ALA A 75 -0.44 21.13 9.44
#